data_AF-A0A7K2KSE0-F1
#
_entry.id   AF-A0A7K2KSE0-F1
#
_cell.length_a   1.000
_cell.length_b   1.000
_cell.length_c   1.000
_cell.angle_alpha   90.00
_cell.angle_beta   90.00
_cell.angle_gamma   90.00
#
_symmetry.space_group_name_H-M   'P 1'
#
loop_
_entity.id
_entity.type
_entity.pdbx_description
1 polymer ?
#
loop_
_entity_poly.entity_id
_entity_poly.type
_entity_poly.pdbx_seq_one_letter_code
_entity_poly.pdbx_strand_id
1 'polypeptide(L)'
;MTSNDASAQPALGVYSEVGRLRKVLVCSPGLAHRRLTPTNSDDLLFDDVMWVENAQRDHADFVNKLVQRGVEVVELHDLLTETMALPEARAWLLDRKIVANEVGLGLIDDTRAFLDSVPARDLAEYLIGGLATTDLPDAFRSGYLSLAREATGVREYLMPPLPNTLYTRDTTCWLYGGVTLNPLYWPARHGETLLMKAVYAFHPDFRDATVWWGDPERDWGQATFEGGDIMPVGNGVVLMGMSERTSRQAITQVAASLFENGAADRVIVAGMPKLRSAMHLDTVFTFADRDIVTLYPTIM
;
A
#
# COMPACT_ATOMS: atom_id res chain seq x y z
N MET A 1 15.55 -43.86 -9.88
CA MET A 1 14.34 -43.13 -10.32
C MET A 1 14.15 -41.96 -9.39
N THR A 2 13.98 -40.79 -10.00
CA THR A 2 14.20 -39.44 -9.47
C THR A 2 13.38 -39.13 -8.23
N SER A 3 14.08 -38.76 -7.15
CA SER A 3 13.50 -38.03 -6.03
C SER A 3 13.01 -36.69 -6.55
N ASN A 4 11.71 -36.47 -6.39
CA ASN A 4 11.04 -35.23 -6.72
C ASN A 4 11.39 -34.22 -5.61
N ASP A 5 12.58 -33.61 -5.69
CA ASP A 5 12.89 -32.38 -4.95
C ASP A 5 12.06 -31.26 -5.58
N ALA A 6 10.78 -31.21 -5.21
CA ALA A 6 10.02 -29.99 -5.31
C ALA A 6 10.72 -28.99 -4.38
N SER A 7 11.57 -28.14 -4.95
CA SER A 7 12.28 -27.10 -4.22
C SER A 7 11.25 -26.30 -3.41
N ALA A 8 11.25 -26.47 -2.09
CA ALA A 8 10.43 -25.66 -1.20
C ALA A 8 10.75 -24.19 -1.51
N GLN A 9 9.72 -23.40 -1.85
CA GLN A 9 9.91 -21.97 -2.03
C GLN A 9 10.51 -21.41 -0.72
N PRO A 10 11.54 -20.57 -0.80
CA PRO A 10 12.12 -19.95 0.38
C PRO A 10 11.02 -19.15 1.10
N ALA A 11 11.00 -19.23 2.44
CA ALA A 11 10.05 -18.49 3.26
C ALA A 11 10.12 -16.98 2.95
N LEU A 12 8.97 -16.31 2.95
CA LEU A 12 8.91 -14.87 2.74
C LEU A 12 9.60 -14.13 3.90
N GLY A 13 10.36 -13.09 3.56
CA GLY A 13 10.96 -12.21 4.55
C GLY A 13 12.02 -11.27 4.01
N VAL A 14 12.30 -10.22 4.79
CA VAL A 14 13.31 -9.19 4.47
C VAL A 14 14.26 -9.03 5.65
N TYR A 15 15.52 -9.39 5.45
CA TYR A 15 16.54 -9.53 6.52
C TYR A 15 17.68 -8.50 6.43
N SER A 16 17.64 -7.61 5.44
CA SER A 16 18.67 -6.59 5.17
C SER A 16 18.19 -5.64 4.08
N GLU A 17 18.67 -4.39 4.08
CA GLU A 17 18.44 -3.43 2.98
C GLU A 17 19.33 -3.66 1.74
N VAL A 18 20.48 -4.32 1.88
CA VAL A 18 21.50 -4.48 0.81
C VAL A 18 21.73 -5.92 0.36
N GLY A 19 20.99 -6.86 0.93
CA GLY A 19 21.03 -8.26 0.51
C GLY A 19 20.51 -8.44 -0.91
N ARG A 20 20.75 -9.62 -1.51
CA ARG A 20 20.21 -9.93 -2.83
C ARG A 20 18.68 -9.93 -2.78
N LEU A 21 18.06 -8.94 -3.40
CA LEU A 21 16.62 -8.89 -3.62
C LEU A 21 16.17 -10.08 -4.49
N ARG A 22 15.14 -10.79 -4.04
CA ARG A 22 14.61 -11.98 -4.74
C ARG A 22 13.19 -11.77 -5.26
N LYS A 23 12.33 -11.16 -4.45
CA LYS A 23 10.94 -10.84 -4.77
C LYS A 23 10.65 -9.40 -4.33
N VAL A 24 9.91 -8.64 -5.12
CA VAL A 24 9.52 -7.25 -4.80
C VAL A 24 8.12 -6.94 -5.30
N LEU A 25 7.34 -6.23 -4.47
CA LEU A 25 6.03 -5.70 -4.83
C LEU A 25 6.18 -4.30 -5.42
N VAL A 26 5.58 -4.07 -6.58
CA VAL A 26 5.49 -2.77 -7.26
C VAL A 26 4.04 -2.48 -7.64
N CYS A 27 3.71 -1.21 -7.91
CA CYS A 27 2.40 -0.84 -8.43
C CYS A 27 2.58 0.14 -9.58
N SER A 28 2.09 -0.23 -10.75
CA SER A 28 2.19 0.62 -11.92
C SER A 28 1.28 1.86 -11.81
N PRO A 29 1.68 3.00 -12.42
CA PRO A 29 0.76 4.11 -12.63
C PRO A 29 -0.44 3.69 -13.47
N GLY A 30 -1.63 4.19 -13.15
CA GLY A 30 -2.89 3.76 -13.77
C GLY A 30 -4.02 4.77 -13.62
N LEU A 31 -5.25 4.28 -13.54
CA LEU A 31 -6.47 5.09 -13.45
C LEU A 31 -6.42 6.15 -12.33
N ALA A 32 -5.81 5.83 -11.18
CA ALA A 32 -5.67 6.78 -10.06
C ALA A 32 -4.95 8.07 -10.48
N HIS A 33 -3.93 7.93 -11.33
CA HIS A 33 -3.09 9.04 -11.76
C HIS A 33 -3.76 9.86 -12.87
N ARG A 34 -4.62 9.23 -13.69
CA ARG A 34 -5.43 9.92 -14.70
C ARG A 34 -6.49 10.83 -14.08
N ARG A 35 -6.81 10.61 -12.81
CA ARG A 35 -7.77 11.40 -12.03
C ARG A 35 -7.13 12.53 -11.24
N LEU A 36 -5.80 12.64 -11.27
CA LEU A 36 -5.10 13.81 -10.73
C LEU A 36 -5.43 15.03 -11.58
N THR A 37 -5.82 16.10 -10.91
CA THR A 37 -6.04 17.42 -11.48
C THR A 37 -5.25 18.43 -10.65
N PRO A 38 -4.93 19.61 -11.21
CA PRO A 38 -4.23 20.65 -10.45
C PRO A 38 -4.99 21.13 -9.20
N THR A 39 -6.30 20.84 -9.11
CA THR A 39 -7.14 21.24 -7.98
C THR A 39 -7.34 20.14 -6.94
N ASN A 40 -6.90 18.91 -7.19
CA ASN A 40 -7.07 17.78 -6.25
C ASN A 40 -5.76 17.07 -5.88
N SER A 41 -4.64 17.39 -6.54
CA SER A 41 -3.36 16.69 -6.34
C SER A 41 -2.86 16.81 -4.90
N ASP A 42 -2.95 18.00 -4.30
CA ASP A 42 -2.58 18.25 -2.90
C ASP A 42 -3.41 17.39 -1.92
N ASP A 43 -4.73 17.30 -2.13
CA ASP A 43 -5.63 16.50 -1.29
C ASP A 43 -5.37 15.00 -1.43
N LEU A 44 -4.88 14.58 -2.61
CA LEU A 44 -4.46 13.22 -2.92
C LEU A 44 -2.97 12.97 -2.61
N LEU A 45 -2.30 13.94 -1.98
CA LEU A 45 -0.91 13.86 -1.52
C LEU A 45 0.08 13.55 -2.66
N PHE A 46 -0.18 14.14 -3.83
CA PHE A 46 0.63 13.97 -5.01
C PHE A 46 1.08 15.34 -5.50
N ASP A 47 2.38 15.50 -5.77
CA ASP A 47 2.98 16.83 -5.99
C ASP A 47 2.38 17.57 -7.21
N ASP A 48 2.13 16.87 -8.31
CA ASP A 48 1.56 17.46 -9.54
C ASP A 48 0.91 16.39 -10.42
N VAL A 49 0.19 16.83 -11.45
CA VAL A 49 -0.36 15.96 -12.49
C VAL A 49 0.77 15.28 -13.28
N MET A 50 0.60 14.00 -13.54
CA MET A 50 1.60 13.15 -14.20
C MET A 50 1.22 12.85 -15.65
N TRP A 51 2.21 12.78 -16.55
CA TRP A 51 2.03 12.17 -17.87
C TRP A 51 1.98 10.63 -17.75
N VAL A 52 0.76 10.11 -17.54
CA VAL A 52 0.53 8.71 -17.16
C VAL A 52 1.10 7.71 -18.16
N GLU A 53 0.93 7.93 -19.47
CA GLU A 53 1.45 7.01 -20.49
C GLU A 53 2.99 6.95 -20.49
N ASN A 54 3.66 8.06 -20.19
CA ASN A 54 5.11 8.06 -20.06
C ASN A 54 5.55 7.39 -18.76
N ALA A 55 4.89 7.69 -17.65
CA ALA A 55 5.19 7.06 -16.36
C ALA A 55 4.98 5.53 -16.39
N GLN A 56 3.98 5.03 -17.13
CA GLN A 56 3.81 3.60 -17.37
C GLN A 56 4.99 2.99 -18.13
N ARG A 57 5.55 3.70 -19.13
CA ARG A 57 6.76 3.25 -19.85
C ARG A 57 7.98 3.25 -18.94
N ASP A 58 8.16 4.29 -18.13
CA ASP A 58 9.26 4.40 -17.18
C ASP A 58 9.18 3.31 -16.11
N HIS A 59 7.98 3.05 -15.58
CA HIS A 59 7.73 1.95 -14.63
C HIS A 59 7.99 0.59 -15.28
N ALA A 60 7.57 0.37 -16.53
CA ALA A 60 7.85 -0.87 -17.24
C ALA A 60 9.36 -1.08 -17.47
N ASP A 61 10.12 -0.03 -17.79
CA ASP A 61 11.58 -0.09 -17.88
C ASP A 61 12.23 -0.39 -16.52
N PHE A 62 11.74 0.21 -15.43
CA PHE A 62 12.15 -0.11 -14.07
C PHE A 62 11.94 -1.60 -13.73
N VAL A 63 10.75 -2.13 -13.99
CA VAL A 63 10.41 -3.55 -13.79
C VAL A 63 11.33 -4.44 -14.64
N ASN A 64 11.54 -4.11 -15.91
CA ASN A 64 12.41 -4.88 -16.80
C ASN A 64 13.85 -4.96 -16.27
N LYS A 65 14.40 -3.88 -15.70
CA LYS A 65 15.74 -3.87 -15.10
C LYS A 65 15.86 -4.80 -13.88
N LEU A 66 14.78 -4.95 -13.10
CA LEU A 66 14.72 -5.89 -11.98
C LEU A 66 14.64 -7.34 -12.46
N VAL A 67 13.73 -7.62 -13.39
CA VAL A 67 13.54 -8.95 -13.98
C VAL A 67 14.80 -9.45 -14.66
N GLN A 68 15.52 -8.60 -15.40
CA GLN A 68 16.81 -8.93 -16.02
C GLN A 68 17.90 -9.32 -15.00
N ARG A 69 17.75 -8.93 -13.72
CA ARG A 69 18.64 -9.32 -12.61
C ARG A 69 18.14 -10.56 -11.86
N GLY A 70 17.08 -11.20 -12.35
CA GLY A 70 16.47 -12.39 -11.76
C GLY A 70 15.66 -12.10 -10.50
N VAL A 71 15.16 -10.86 -10.34
CA VAL A 71 14.20 -10.51 -9.30
C VAL A 71 12.79 -10.85 -9.80
N GLU A 72 12.03 -11.58 -8.98
CA GLU A 72 10.61 -11.78 -9.19
C GLU A 72 9.86 -10.49 -8.84
N VAL A 73 9.23 -9.88 -9.83
CA VAL A 73 8.45 -8.65 -9.63
C VAL A 73 6.97 -9.02 -9.55
N VAL A 74 6.34 -8.68 -8.44
CA VAL A 74 4.90 -8.83 -8.20
C VAL A 74 4.24 -7.48 -8.42
N GLU A 75 3.25 -7.40 -9.30
CA GLU A 75 2.53 -6.17 -9.61
C GLU A 75 1.20 -6.12 -8.85
N LEU A 76 0.90 -5.00 -8.18
CA LEU A 76 -0.24 -4.89 -7.28
C LEU A 76 -1.61 -5.00 -7.97
N HIS A 77 -1.80 -4.48 -9.18
CA HIS A 77 -3.05 -4.66 -9.93
C HIS A 77 -3.24 -6.13 -10.29
N ASP A 78 -2.19 -6.83 -10.68
CA ASP A 78 -2.25 -8.28 -10.96
C ASP A 78 -2.59 -9.06 -9.68
N LEU A 79 -1.91 -8.74 -8.57
CA LEU A 79 -2.14 -9.38 -7.28
C LEU A 79 -3.56 -9.16 -6.74
N LEU A 80 -4.09 -7.93 -6.90
CA LEU A 80 -5.48 -7.64 -6.57
C LEU A 80 -6.45 -8.31 -7.54
N THR A 81 -6.11 -8.42 -8.82
CA THR A 81 -6.94 -9.14 -9.80
C THR A 81 -7.12 -10.59 -9.38
N GLU A 82 -6.03 -11.27 -9.02
CA GLU A 82 -6.04 -12.64 -8.53
C GLU A 82 -6.81 -12.77 -7.21
N THR A 83 -6.59 -11.83 -6.28
CA THR A 83 -7.31 -11.80 -5.00
C THR A 83 -8.82 -11.58 -5.21
N MET A 84 -9.22 -10.68 -6.10
CA MET A 84 -10.62 -10.35 -6.39
C MET A 84 -11.36 -11.38 -7.25
N ALA A 85 -10.63 -12.36 -7.79
CA ALA A 85 -11.22 -13.55 -8.39
C ALA A 85 -11.75 -14.55 -7.35
N LEU A 86 -11.31 -14.44 -6.09
CA LEU A 86 -11.84 -15.20 -4.96
C LEU A 86 -13.13 -14.54 -4.44
N PRO A 87 -14.31 -15.21 -4.53
CA PRO A 87 -15.58 -14.61 -4.13
C PRO A 87 -15.60 -14.10 -2.67
N GLU A 88 -14.98 -14.84 -1.76
CA GLU A 88 -14.88 -14.49 -0.34
C GLU A 88 -14.04 -13.24 -0.11
N ALA A 89 -12.94 -13.07 -0.83
CA ALA A 89 -12.06 -11.91 -0.70
C ALA A 89 -12.71 -10.66 -1.30
N ARG A 90 -13.36 -10.82 -2.46
CA ARG A 90 -14.16 -9.77 -3.10
C ARG A 90 -15.26 -9.28 -2.17
N ALA A 91 -16.07 -10.20 -1.64
CA ALA A 91 -17.15 -9.84 -0.72
C ALA A 91 -16.60 -9.14 0.53
N TRP A 92 -15.56 -9.70 1.14
CA TRP A 92 -14.91 -9.14 2.33
C TRP A 92 -14.43 -7.70 2.12
N LEU A 93 -13.81 -7.40 0.98
CA LEU A 93 -13.27 -6.07 0.69
C LEU A 93 -14.39 -5.07 0.36
N LEU A 94 -15.36 -5.47 -0.46
CA LEU A 94 -16.47 -4.60 -0.85
C LEU A 94 -17.41 -4.29 0.33
N ASP A 95 -17.61 -5.22 1.26
CA ASP A 95 -18.37 -4.99 2.50
C ASP A 95 -17.76 -3.88 3.38
N ARG A 96 -16.46 -3.64 3.24
CA ARG A 96 -15.71 -2.63 4.01
C ARG A 96 -15.58 -1.30 3.28
N LYS A 97 -15.50 -1.33 1.95
CA LYS A 97 -15.34 -0.11 1.13
C LYS A 97 -16.67 0.53 0.77
N ILE A 98 -17.74 -0.26 0.56
CA ILE A 98 -19.02 0.23 0.07
C ILE A 98 -20.00 0.32 1.25
N VAL A 99 -19.78 1.33 2.10
CA VAL A 99 -20.55 1.56 3.32
C VAL A 99 -21.19 2.94 3.31
N ALA A 100 -22.24 3.12 4.13
CA ALA A 100 -23.01 4.36 4.20
C ALA A 100 -22.17 5.63 4.41
N ASN A 101 -21.10 5.52 5.20
CA ASN A 101 -20.23 6.65 5.54
C ASN A 101 -19.27 7.03 4.41
N GLU A 102 -19.03 6.13 3.45
CA GLU A 102 -18.12 6.35 2.32
C GLU A 102 -18.91 6.72 1.06
N VAL A 103 -19.92 5.92 0.69
CA VAL A 103 -20.66 6.08 -0.58
C VAL A 103 -22.02 6.77 -0.43
N GLY A 104 -22.56 6.85 0.80
CA GLY A 104 -23.91 7.33 1.07
C GLY A 104 -24.99 6.25 0.96
N LEU A 105 -25.98 6.28 1.87
CA LEU A 105 -27.02 5.25 2.01
C LEU A 105 -27.75 4.89 0.71
N GLY A 106 -28.07 5.88 -0.12
CA GLY A 106 -28.83 5.68 -1.36
C GLY A 106 -28.02 5.11 -2.53
N LEU A 107 -26.70 4.97 -2.39
CA LEU A 107 -25.81 4.51 -3.46
C LEU A 107 -25.11 3.19 -3.14
N ILE A 108 -25.31 2.62 -1.93
CA ILE A 108 -24.69 1.36 -1.51
C ILE A 108 -25.03 0.23 -2.48
N ASP A 109 -26.32 -0.05 -2.66
CA ASP A 109 -26.78 -1.20 -3.43
C ASP A 109 -26.40 -1.10 -4.90
N ASP A 110 -26.58 0.07 -5.51
CA ASP A 110 -26.22 0.34 -6.91
C ASP A 110 -24.71 0.18 -7.15
N THR A 111 -23.91 0.80 -6.28
CA THR A 111 -22.44 0.74 -6.37
C THR A 111 -21.95 -0.69 -6.18
N ARG A 112 -22.52 -1.39 -5.18
CA ARG A 112 -22.17 -2.78 -4.89
C ARG A 112 -22.54 -3.70 -6.05
N ALA A 113 -23.76 -3.59 -6.57
CA ALA A 113 -24.22 -4.39 -7.69
C ALA A 113 -23.35 -4.19 -8.94
N PHE A 114 -22.95 -2.94 -9.23
CA PHE A 114 -22.02 -2.66 -10.31
C PHE A 114 -20.66 -3.34 -10.08
N LEU A 115 -20.04 -3.13 -8.91
CA LEU A 115 -18.71 -3.68 -8.61
C LEU A 115 -18.68 -5.21 -8.52
N ASP A 116 -19.79 -5.84 -8.10
CA ASP A 116 -19.92 -7.29 -8.12
C ASP A 116 -20.05 -7.85 -9.56
N SER A 117 -20.58 -7.05 -10.49
CA SER A 117 -20.78 -7.46 -11.89
C SER A 117 -19.52 -7.37 -12.75
N VAL A 118 -18.55 -6.54 -12.38
CA VAL A 118 -17.35 -6.32 -13.20
C VAL A 118 -16.34 -7.48 -13.08
N PRO A 119 -15.58 -7.77 -14.14
CA PRO A 119 -14.44 -8.69 -14.10
C PRO A 119 -13.43 -8.30 -13.02
N ALA A 120 -12.72 -9.30 -12.47
CA ALA A 120 -11.75 -9.06 -11.38
C ALA A 120 -10.64 -8.05 -11.74
N ARG A 121 -10.22 -8.02 -13.02
CA ARG A 121 -9.21 -7.06 -13.49
C ARG A 121 -9.71 -5.62 -13.43
N ASP A 122 -10.92 -5.39 -13.95
CA ASP A 122 -11.54 -4.06 -13.95
C ASP A 122 -11.86 -3.63 -12.51
N LEU A 123 -12.28 -4.57 -11.67
CA LEU A 123 -12.47 -4.32 -10.24
C LEU A 123 -11.16 -3.86 -9.56
N ALA A 124 -10.04 -4.54 -9.82
CA ALA A 124 -8.75 -4.13 -9.28
C ALA A 124 -8.34 -2.71 -9.74
N GLU A 125 -8.60 -2.38 -11.01
CA GLU A 125 -8.36 -1.03 -11.53
C GLU A 125 -9.25 0.02 -10.84
N TYR A 126 -10.53 -0.25 -10.56
CA TYR A 126 -11.38 0.67 -9.79
C TYR A 126 -11.00 0.75 -8.31
N LEU A 127 -10.55 -0.34 -7.69
CA LEU A 127 -10.17 -0.38 -6.28
C LEU A 127 -8.94 0.51 -5.98
N ILE A 128 -7.98 0.54 -6.90
CA ILE A 128 -6.82 1.46 -6.85
C ILE A 128 -7.18 2.82 -7.44
N GLY A 129 -7.82 2.81 -8.60
CA GLY A 129 -8.08 3.96 -9.44
C GLY A 129 -9.21 4.85 -8.99
N GLY A 130 -10.02 4.42 -8.04
CA GLY A 130 -11.24 5.11 -7.64
C GLY A 130 -12.37 4.95 -8.64
N LEU A 131 -13.60 5.09 -8.12
CA LEU A 131 -14.85 5.00 -8.87
C LEU A 131 -15.57 6.35 -8.79
N ALA A 132 -15.70 7.03 -9.91
CA ALA A 132 -16.51 8.23 -10.02
C ALA A 132 -17.99 7.88 -10.19
N THR A 133 -18.86 8.79 -9.77
CA THR A 133 -20.31 8.75 -10.03
C THR A 133 -20.64 8.65 -11.52
N THR A 134 -19.78 9.20 -12.38
CA THR A 134 -19.89 9.13 -13.84
C THR A 134 -19.51 7.78 -14.42
N ASP A 135 -18.76 6.95 -13.68
CA ASP A 135 -18.37 5.61 -14.12
C ASP A 135 -19.49 4.58 -13.94
N LEU A 136 -20.45 4.83 -13.03
CA LEU A 136 -21.63 3.98 -12.88
C LEU A 136 -22.42 3.96 -14.20
N PRO A 137 -22.70 2.80 -14.81
CA PRO A 137 -23.57 2.72 -16.00
C PRO A 137 -25.00 3.12 -15.65
N ASP A 138 -25.77 3.63 -16.62
CA ASP A 138 -27.15 4.14 -16.40
C ASP A 138 -28.08 3.13 -15.70
N ALA A 139 -27.88 1.82 -15.93
CA ALA A 139 -28.64 0.76 -15.27
C ALA A 139 -28.45 0.71 -13.74
N PHE A 140 -27.35 1.27 -13.23
CA PHE A 140 -26.98 1.35 -11.82
C PHE A 140 -27.04 2.79 -11.29
N ARG A 141 -27.73 3.71 -12.00
CA ARG A 141 -27.91 5.10 -11.56
C ARG A 141 -29.32 5.28 -11.02
N SER A 142 -29.52 5.04 -9.72
CA SER A 142 -30.77 5.47 -9.07
C SER A 142 -30.90 6.99 -9.03
N GLY A 143 -32.12 7.46 -8.73
CA GLY A 143 -32.39 8.88 -8.52
C GLY A 143 -31.54 9.52 -7.40
N TYR A 144 -30.93 8.73 -6.52
CA TYR A 144 -30.00 9.26 -5.52
C TYR A 144 -28.74 9.87 -6.12
N LEU A 145 -28.33 9.44 -7.32
CA LEU A 145 -27.16 10.01 -7.99
C LEU A 145 -27.37 11.48 -8.37
N SER A 146 -28.61 11.94 -8.61
CA SER A 146 -28.86 13.35 -8.88
C SER A 146 -28.59 14.24 -7.66
N LEU A 147 -28.82 13.72 -6.45
CA LEU A 147 -28.48 14.42 -5.20
C LEU A 147 -26.96 14.52 -5.01
N ALA A 148 -26.21 13.48 -5.38
CA ALA A 148 -24.76 13.51 -5.36
C ALA A 148 -24.16 14.52 -6.36
N ARG A 149 -24.84 14.76 -7.50
CA ARG A 149 -24.41 15.72 -8.53
C ARG A 149 -24.72 17.19 -8.20
N GLU A 150 -25.76 17.47 -7.43
CA GLU A 150 -26.14 18.85 -7.07
C GLU A 150 -25.27 19.46 -5.95
N ALA A 151 -24.50 18.64 -5.23
CA ALA A 151 -23.50 19.10 -4.27
C ALA A 151 -22.23 19.58 -5.02
N THR A 152 -22.15 20.87 -5.32
CA THR A 152 -20.97 21.49 -5.93
C THR A 152 -19.72 21.27 -5.06
N GLY A 153 -18.70 20.59 -5.60
CA GLY A 153 -17.34 20.52 -5.04
C GLY A 153 -16.90 19.13 -4.55
N VAL A 154 -15.87 18.58 -5.21
CA VAL A 154 -14.89 17.58 -4.71
C VAL A 154 -15.38 16.18 -4.30
N ARG A 155 -16.65 15.78 -4.39
CA ARG A 155 -17.00 14.35 -4.23
C ARG A 155 -17.75 13.75 -5.40
N GLU A 156 -17.11 13.86 -6.56
CA GLU A 156 -17.46 13.05 -7.74
C GLU A 156 -17.13 11.56 -7.54
N TYR A 157 -16.43 11.18 -6.48
CA TYR A 157 -15.95 9.83 -6.21
C TYR A 157 -16.77 9.10 -5.15
N LEU A 158 -17.27 7.92 -5.51
CA LEU A 158 -17.80 6.91 -4.59
C LEU A 158 -16.66 6.14 -3.92
N MET A 159 -15.56 5.94 -4.65
CA MET A 159 -14.29 5.50 -4.08
C MET A 159 -13.21 6.46 -4.55
N PRO A 160 -12.47 7.12 -3.65
CA PRO A 160 -11.41 8.04 -4.05
C PRO A 160 -10.25 7.27 -4.73
N PRO A 161 -9.54 7.90 -5.68
CA PRO A 161 -8.32 7.32 -6.25
C PRO A 161 -7.20 7.23 -5.20
N LEU A 162 -6.36 6.20 -5.32
CA LEU A 162 -5.22 5.95 -4.43
C LEU A 162 -3.88 6.03 -5.22
N PRO A 163 -3.46 7.21 -5.71
CA PRO A 163 -2.29 7.34 -6.56
C PRO A 163 -0.99 6.93 -5.85
N ASN A 164 -0.92 7.12 -4.53
CA ASN A 164 0.26 6.77 -3.74
C ASN A 164 0.50 5.25 -3.59
N THR A 165 -0.40 4.40 -4.08
CA THR A 165 -0.11 2.96 -4.25
C THR A 165 1.13 2.71 -5.12
N LEU A 166 1.49 3.66 -5.99
CA LEU A 166 2.76 3.71 -6.71
C LEU A 166 3.97 3.53 -5.77
N TYR A 167 3.90 4.09 -4.56
CA TYR A 167 4.92 4.00 -3.52
C TYR A 167 4.62 2.83 -2.56
N THR A 168 4.82 1.61 -3.05
CA THR A 168 4.53 0.36 -2.31
C THR A 168 5.34 0.19 -1.01
N ARG A 169 6.34 1.04 -0.77
CA ARG A 169 7.17 1.07 0.43
C ARG A 169 6.37 1.37 1.69
N ASP A 170 5.37 2.24 1.64
CA ASP A 170 4.80 2.85 2.84
C ASP A 170 3.72 2.00 3.50
N THR A 171 2.84 1.42 2.68
CA THR A 171 1.56 0.80 3.08
C THR A 171 1.76 -0.44 3.95
N THR A 172 2.78 -1.24 3.64
CA THR A 172 3.19 -2.41 4.42
C THR A 172 4.69 -2.58 4.34
N CYS A 173 5.35 -2.99 5.42
CA CYS A 173 6.77 -3.31 5.38
C CYS A 173 7.08 -4.68 5.97
N TRP A 174 7.95 -5.41 5.29
CA TRP A 174 8.45 -6.70 5.77
C TRP A 174 9.61 -6.47 6.74
N LEU A 175 9.52 -7.11 7.90
CA LEU A 175 10.51 -7.10 8.96
C LEU A 175 10.84 -8.55 9.29
N TYR A 176 11.99 -9.02 8.81
CA TYR A 176 12.38 -10.42 8.91
C TYR A 176 11.27 -11.32 8.36
N GLY A 177 10.82 -12.34 9.09
CA GLY A 177 9.84 -13.33 8.63
C GLY A 177 8.37 -12.91 8.71
N GLY A 178 8.06 -11.61 8.75
CA GLY A 178 6.67 -11.13 8.80
C GLY A 178 6.52 -9.69 8.36
N VAL A 179 5.27 -9.22 8.33
CA VAL A 179 4.86 -7.95 7.74
C VAL A 179 4.08 -7.10 8.74
N THR A 180 4.09 -5.78 8.57
CA THR A 180 3.17 -4.87 9.26
C THR A 180 2.13 -4.29 8.29
N LEU A 181 0.88 -4.15 8.77
CA LEU A 181 -0.22 -3.52 8.02
C LEU A 181 -0.40 -2.08 8.52
N ASN A 182 0.23 -1.14 7.84
CA ASN A 182 0.57 0.12 8.47
C ASN A 182 -0.63 1.10 8.56
N PRO A 183 -0.93 1.66 9.75
CA PRO A 183 -1.81 2.82 9.88
C PRO A 183 -1.07 4.07 9.39
N LEU A 184 -1.35 4.43 8.14
CA LEU A 184 -0.74 5.58 7.48
C LEU A 184 -1.18 6.90 8.13
N TYR A 185 -0.33 7.92 8.08
CA TYR A 185 -0.60 9.18 8.77
C TYR A 185 -1.81 9.91 8.20
N TRP A 186 -1.88 10.03 6.87
CA TRP A 186 -2.96 10.73 6.20
C TRP A 186 -4.16 9.81 5.92
N PRO A 187 -5.38 10.21 6.31
CA PRO A 187 -6.60 9.45 6.04
C PRO A 187 -6.83 9.11 4.56
N ALA A 188 -6.41 10.00 3.65
CA ALA A 188 -6.54 9.79 2.20
C ALA A 188 -5.85 8.49 1.71
N ARG A 189 -4.86 7.98 2.47
CA ARG A 189 -4.13 6.75 2.13
C ARG A 189 -4.62 5.50 2.84
N HIS A 190 -5.56 5.60 3.80
CA HIS A 190 -6.00 4.44 4.60
C HIS A 190 -6.62 3.33 3.75
N GLY A 191 -7.22 3.70 2.62
CA GLY A 191 -7.73 2.75 1.63
C GLY A 191 -6.66 1.80 1.09
N GLU A 192 -5.39 2.21 1.02
CA GLU A 192 -4.28 1.40 0.53
C GLU A 192 -4.01 0.20 1.43
N THR A 193 -3.93 0.41 2.75
CA THR A 193 -3.67 -0.66 3.72
C THR A 193 -4.81 -1.67 3.75
N LEU A 194 -6.05 -1.22 3.51
CA LEU A 194 -7.20 -2.11 3.39
C LEU A 194 -7.10 -3.04 2.16
N LEU A 195 -6.62 -2.53 1.01
CA LEU A 195 -6.35 -3.37 -0.16
C LEU A 195 -5.28 -4.42 0.15
N MET A 196 -4.19 -4.01 0.81
CA MET A 196 -3.12 -4.91 1.20
C MET A 196 -3.58 -5.95 2.22
N LYS A 197 -4.48 -5.60 3.16
CA LYS A 197 -5.07 -6.59 4.08
C LYS A 197 -5.84 -7.67 3.33
N ALA A 198 -6.59 -7.32 2.28
CA ALA A 198 -7.27 -8.34 1.48
C ALA A 198 -6.26 -9.31 0.83
N VAL A 199 -5.15 -8.77 0.27
CA VAL A 199 -4.07 -9.60 -0.28
C VAL A 199 -3.49 -10.54 0.78
N TYR A 200 -3.05 -10.01 1.93
CA TYR A 200 -2.44 -10.80 3.00
C TYR A 200 -3.42 -11.70 3.76
N ALA A 201 -4.73 -11.56 3.58
CA ALA A 201 -5.72 -12.43 4.19
C ALA A 201 -6.16 -13.58 3.25
N PHE A 202 -6.14 -13.36 1.94
CA PHE A 202 -6.78 -14.27 0.99
C PHE A 202 -5.86 -14.80 -0.11
N HIS A 203 -4.89 -14.00 -0.58
CA HIS A 203 -4.07 -14.39 -1.72
C HIS A 203 -3.23 -15.64 -1.39
N PRO A 204 -3.25 -16.71 -2.22
CA PRO A 204 -2.58 -17.98 -1.90
C PRO A 204 -1.10 -17.84 -1.54
N ASP A 205 -0.39 -16.93 -2.21
CA ASP A 205 1.04 -16.70 -1.97
C ASP A 205 1.35 -15.98 -0.66
N PHE A 206 0.37 -15.29 -0.06
CA PHE A 206 0.61 -14.34 1.05
C PHE A 206 -0.25 -14.58 2.30
N ARG A 207 -1.34 -15.36 2.20
CA ARG A 207 -2.29 -15.56 3.30
C ARG A 207 -1.70 -16.19 4.57
N ASP A 208 -0.58 -16.89 4.43
CA ASP A 208 0.14 -17.54 5.53
C ASP A 208 1.25 -16.65 6.11
N ALA A 209 1.39 -15.41 5.63
CA ALA A 209 2.37 -14.46 6.15
C ALA A 209 2.05 -14.04 7.58
N THR A 210 3.07 -14.04 8.44
CA THR A 210 2.92 -13.53 9.81
C THR A 210 2.73 -12.02 9.80
N VAL A 211 1.65 -11.54 10.42
CA VAL A 211 1.43 -10.12 10.66
C VAL A 211 1.96 -9.76 12.05
N TRP A 212 3.03 -8.98 12.12
CA TRP A 212 3.60 -8.53 13.40
C TRP A 212 2.73 -7.52 14.11
N TRP A 213 2.17 -6.57 13.36
CA TRP A 213 1.42 -5.47 13.91
C TRP A 213 0.61 -4.76 12.82
N GLY A 214 -0.43 -4.05 13.23
CA GLY A 214 -1.26 -3.26 12.34
C GLY A 214 -2.49 -4.01 11.84
N ASP A 215 -3.56 -3.27 11.63
CA ASP A 215 -4.84 -3.75 11.11
C ASP A 215 -5.69 -2.55 10.68
N PRO A 216 -5.98 -2.34 9.37
CA PRO A 216 -6.81 -1.23 8.89
C PRO A 216 -8.26 -1.24 9.40
N GLU A 217 -8.74 -2.32 10.04
CA GLU A 217 -10.07 -2.35 10.66
C GLU A 217 -10.09 -1.78 12.10
N ARG A 218 -8.92 -1.46 12.67
CA ARG A 218 -8.80 -0.89 14.02
C ARG A 218 -8.58 0.61 13.94
N ASP A 219 -9.15 1.33 14.92
CA ASP A 219 -8.76 2.72 15.18
C ASP A 219 -7.45 2.73 15.98
N TRP A 220 -6.40 3.26 15.36
CA TRP A 220 -5.06 3.36 15.94
C TRP A 220 -4.80 4.68 16.67
N GLY A 221 -5.76 5.61 16.65
CA GLY A 221 -5.65 6.91 17.29
C GLY A 221 -4.42 7.70 16.82
N GLN A 222 -3.42 7.83 17.70
CA GLN A 222 -2.18 8.57 17.43
C GLN A 222 -1.02 7.67 16.98
N ALA A 223 -1.24 6.34 16.87
CA ALA A 223 -0.24 5.42 16.37
C ALA A 223 -0.26 5.43 14.83
N THR A 224 0.74 6.07 14.23
CA THR A 224 0.93 6.09 12.78
C THR A 224 2.30 5.48 12.47
N PHE A 225 2.40 4.77 11.35
CA PHE A 225 3.60 4.05 10.97
C PHE A 225 3.64 4.02 9.44
N GLU A 226 4.77 4.33 8.82
CA GLU A 226 4.93 4.26 7.36
C GLU A 226 6.26 3.59 7.02
N GLY A 227 6.26 2.68 6.04
CA GLY A 227 7.41 1.82 5.76
C GLY A 227 8.67 2.55 5.29
N GLY A 228 8.58 3.78 4.76
CA GLY A 228 9.77 4.60 4.45
C GLY A 228 10.64 4.93 5.67
N ASP A 229 10.08 4.87 6.88
CA ASP A 229 10.85 5.04 8.12
C ASP A 229 11.54 3.76 8.61
N ILE A 230 11.30 2.62 7.96
CA ILE A 230 11.52 1.30 8.55
C ILE A 230 12.54 0.50 7.75
N MET A 231 13.64 0.11 8.39
CA MET A 231 14.72 -0.63 7.75
C MET A 231 15.15 -1.84 8.59
N PRO A 232 14.82 -3.10 8.21
CA PRO A 232 15.47 -4.28 8.77
C PRO A 232 16.90 -4.38 8.23
N VAL A 233 17.88 -3.95 9.03
CA VAL A 233 19.30 -3.87 8.61
C VAL A 233 20.10 -5.14 8.87
N GLY A 234 19.48 -6.16 9.46
CA GLY A 234 20.08 -7.46 9.76
C GLY A 234 20.57 -7.59 11.20
N ASN A 235 21.05 -8.78 11.54
CA ASN A 235 21.55 -9.12 12.89
C ASN A 235 20.55 -8.80 14.03
N GLY A 236 19.25 -9.01 13.78
CA GLY A 236 18.19 -8.71 14.75
C GLY A 236 17.98 -7.22 15.02
N VAL A 237 18.54 -6.32 14.20
CA VAL A 237 18.39 -4.87 14.34
C VAL A 237 17.37 -4.33 13.34
N VAL A 238 16.50 -3.42 13.81
CA VAL A 238 15.62 -2.62 12.96
C VAL A 238 15.87 -1.14 13.23
N LEU A 239 16.08 -0.35 12.18
CA LEU A 239 16.06 1.11 12.29
C LEU A 239 14.64 1.61 12.07
N MET A 240 14.19 2.54 12.92
CA MET A 240 12.87 3.16 12.81
C MET A 240 13.02 4.68 12.92
N GLY A 241 12.66 5.40 11.85
CA GLY A 241 12.49 6.83 11.87
C GLY A 241 11.29 7.22 12.74
N MET A 242 11.50 8.09 13.71
CA MET A 242 10.43 8.78 14.42
C MET A 242 10.24 10.14 13.76
N SER A 243 9.25 10.21 12.87
CA SER A 243 9.04 11.30 11.92
C SER A 243 7.67 11.97 12.10
N GLU A 244 7.28 12.83 11.16
CA GLU A 244 5.89 13.29 11.05
C GLU A 244 4.92 12.13 10.76
N ARG A 245 5.41 11.09 10.07
CA ARG A 245 4.60 9.98 9.58
C ARG A 245 4.61 8.77 10.50
N THR A 246 5.71 8.56 11.22
CA THR A 246 5.87 7.43 12.15
C THR A 246 5.98 7.92 13.59
N SER A 247 4.98 7.60 14.40
CA SER A 247 4.85 8.10 15.77
C SER A 247 5.49 7.19 16.80
N ARG A 248 5.90 7.77 17.95
CA ARG A 248 6.45 7.01 19.08
C ARG A 248 5.50 5.91 19.56
N GLN A 249 4.19 6.14 19.49
CA GLN A 249 3.16 5.19 19.92
C GLN A 249 3.19 3.92 19.06
N ALA A 250 3.35 4.06 17.75
CA ALA A 250 3.47 2.92 16.85
C ALA A 250 4.82 2.21 17.03
N ILE A 251 5.93 2.97 17.06
CA ILE A 251 7.28 2.42 17.25
C ILE A 251 7.34 1.52 18.49
N THR A 252 6.82 1.99 19.64
CA THR A 252 6.87 1.19 20.87
C THR A 252 6.04 -0.09 20.80
N GLN A 253 4.91 -0.08 20.07
CA GLN A 253 4.06 -1.26 19.91
C GLN A 253 4.67 -2.27 18.94
N VAL A 254 5.22 -1.80 17.81
CA VAL A 254 5.91 -2.66 16.83
C VAL A 254 7.15 -3.27 17.48
N ALA A 255 7.96 -2.48 18.18
CA ALA A 255 9.14 -2.99 18.89
C ALA A 255 8.76 -4.07 19.93
N ALA A 256 7.72 -3.83 20.74
CA ALA A 256 7.22 -4.82 21.70
C ALA A 256 6.81 -6.12 21.01
N SER A 257 6.02 -6.05 19.94
CA SER A 257 5.61 -7.23 19.17
C SER A 257 6.80 -8.00 18.58
N LEU A 258 7.78 -7.29 17.99
CA LEU A 258 8.99 -7.93 17.44
C LEU A 258 9.80 -8.64 18.53
N PHE A 259 9.95 -8.03 19.71
CA PHE A 259 10.71 -8.61 20.83
C PHE A 259 9.98 -9.81 21.45
N GLU A 260 8.66 -9.70 21.66
CA GLU A 260 7.83 -10.79 22.21
C GLU A 260 7.86 -12.03 21.31
N ASN A 261 7.96 -11.84 19.99
CA ASN A 261 8.04 -12.92 19.01
C ASN A 261 9.48 -13.33 18.65
N GLY A 262 10.50 -12.71 19.26
CA GLY A 262 11.91 -13.01 18.96
C GLY A 262 12.33 -12.70 17.51
N ALA A 263 11.62 -11.81 16.83
CA ALA A 263 11.90 -11.43 15.44
C ALA A 263 13.06 -10.42 15.34
N ALA A 264 13.26 -9.61 16.38
CA ALA A 264 14.37 -8.67 16.51
C ALA A 264 14.84 -8.62 17.97
N ASP A 265 16.08 -8.19 18.19
CA ASP A 265 16.68 -8.02 19.53
C ASP A 265 16.94 -6.55 19.85
N ARG A 266 16.87 -5.68 18.83
CA ARG A 266 17.17 -4.25 18.96
C ARG A 266 16.40 -3.42 17.96
N VAL A 267 15.81 -2.33 18.46
CA VAL A 267 15.27 -1.24 17.63
C VAL A 267 16.10 0.01 17.92
N ILE A 268 16.60 0.65 16.86
CA ILE A 268 17.29 1.94 16.94
C ILE A 268 16.34 2.99 16.37
N VAL A 269 15.94 3.93 17.23
CA VAL A 269 15.02 5.01 16.85
C VAL A 269 15.82 6.22 16.37
N ALA A 270 15.65 6.60 15.11
CA ALA A 270 16.20 7.82 14.54
C ALA A 270 15.19 8.96 14.73
N GLY A 271 15.50 9.92 15.60
CA GLY A 271 14.64 11.09 15.81
C GLY A 271 14.77 12.07 14.63
N MET A 272 13.71 12.20 13.83
CA MET A 272 13.72 13.06 12.65
C MET A 272 13.26 14.48 13.01
N PRO A 273 13.89 15.54 12.46
CA PRO A 273 13.41 16.90 12.63
C PRO A 273 12.07 17.08 11.92
N LYS A 274 11.20 17.95 12.46
CA LYS A 274 9.93 18.32 11.81
C LYS A 274 10.19 19.23 10.62
N LEU A 275 10.47 18.64 9.47
CA LEU A 275 10.69 19.35 8.21
C LEU A 275 9.81 18.73 7.13
N ARG A 276 9.08 19.56 6.40
CA ARG A 276 8.22 19.12 5.29
C ARG A 276 9.02 18.39 4.19
N SER A 277 10.32 18.67 4.07
CA SER A 277 11.25 18.05 3.12
C SER A 277 11.84 16.71 3.58
N ALA A 278 11.55 16.27 4.80
CA ALA A 278 12.11 15.07 5.41
C ALA A 278 10.97 14.19 5.95
N MET A 279 10.20 13.61 5.03
CA MET A 279 8.98 12.88 5.38
C MET A 279 9.29 11.55 6.08
N HIS A 280 10.36 10.87 5.65
CA HIS A 280 10.77 9.56 6.14
C HIS A 280 12.29 9.41 6.23
N LEU A 281 12.75 8.42 7.00
CA LEU A 281 14.18 8.09 7.14
C LEU A 281 14.85 7.79 5.79
N ASP A 282 14.21 7.01 4.91
CA ASP A 282 14.76 6.63 3.60
C ASP A 282 14.95 7.79 2.61
N THR A 283 14.33 8.94 2.86
CA THR A 283 14.55 10.14 2.05
C THR A 283 15.88 10.84 2.36
N VAL A 284 16.48 10.55 3.52
CA VAL A 284 17.69 11.25 4.03
C VAL A 284 18.81 10.30 4.43
N PHE A 285 18.55 9.00 4.49
CA PHE A 285 19.51 7.98 4.89
C PHE A 285 19.14 6.64 4.25
N THR A 286 20.00 6.09 3.39
CA THR A 286 19.77 4.79 2.73
C THR A 286 21.06 4.01 2.61
N PHE A 287 20.97 2.69 2.71
CA PHE A 287 22.11 1.81 2.49
C PHE A 287 22.36 1.57 1.00
N ALA A 288 23.62 1.70 0.59
CA ALA A 288 24.08 1.38 -0.76
C ALA A 288 24.92 0.09 -0.80
N ASP A 289 25.59 -0.25 0.31
CA ASP A 289 26.31 -1.51 0.51
C ASP A 289 26.38 -1.83 2.02
N ARG A 290 27.07 -2.90 2.40
CA ARG A 290 27.21 -3.39 3.80
C ARG A 290 27.73 -2.33 4.77
N ASP A 291 28.63 -1.47 4.31
CA ASP A 291 29.28 -0.41 5.09
C ASP A 291 29.23 0.96 4.38
N ILE A 292 28.34 1.11 3.39
CA ILE A 292 28.16 2.34 2.61
C ILE A 292 26.72 2.80 2.69
N VAL A 293 26.54 4.08 3.05
CA VAL A 293 25.24 4.75 3.07
C VAL A 293 25.30 6.04 2.26
N THR A 294 24.18 6.39 1.64
CA THR A 294 23.93 7.75 1.16
C THR A 294 23.13 8.50 2.21
N LEU A 295 23.52 9.73 2.52
CA LEU A 295 22.88 10.53 3.57
C LEU A 295 22.75 12.00 3.15
N TYR A 296 21.75 12.69 3.69
CA TYR A 296 21.56 14.12 3.55
C TYR A 296 22.13 14.86 4.79
N PRO A 297 23.33 15.47 4.70
CA PRO A 297 24.08 15.90 5.90
C PRO A 297 23.44 17.02 6.72
N THR A 298 22.49 17.76 6.14
CA THR A 298 21.82 18.87 6.86
C THR A 298 20.72 18.36 7.79
N ILE A 299 20.27 17.12 7.63
CA ILE A 299 19.24 16.49 8.48
C ILE A 299 19.84 15.48 9.47
N MET A 300 20.92 14.78 9.07
CA MET A 300 21.62 13.76 9.85
C MET A 300 22.80 14.33 10.66
#